data_AF-A0A7X8PLC4-F1
#
_entry.id   AF-A0A7X8PLC4-F1
#
_cell.length_a   1.000
_cell.length_b   1.000
_cell.length_c   1.000
_cell.angle_alpha   90.00
_cell.angle_beta   90.00
_cell.angle_gamma   90.00
#
_symmetry.space_group_name_H-M   'P 1'
#
loop_
_entity.id
_entity.type
_entity.pdbx_description
1 polymer ?
#
loop_
_entity_poly.entity_id
_entity_poly.type
_entity_poly.pdbx_seq_one_letter_code
_entity_poly.pdbx_strand_id
1 'polypeptide(L)'
;MSIELALTAGRGDPIFARQQEMDAKALGMTGAEVDMARKGSSFDFQLSKAIAVALKPDAEHRERALKADVGTRACADIERLAASYISRSLLRSV
;
A
#
# COMPACT_ATOMS: atom_id res chain seq x y z
N MET A 1 -3.63 3.73 5.18
CA MET A 1 -4.37 2.46 5.15
C MET A 1 -4.20 1.70 3.83
N SER A 2 -4.70 2.17 2.68
CA SER A 2 -4.68 1.37 1.43
C SER A 2 -3.30 0.91 0.96
N ILE A 3 -2.27 1.75 1.08
CA ILE A 3 -0.88 1.36 0.77
C ILE A 3 -0.37 0.28 1.72
N GLU A 4 -0.69 0.38 3.01
CA GLU A 4 -0.32 -0.63 4.00
C GLU A 4 -1.02 -1.97 3.75
N LEU A 5 -2.32 -1.96 3.44
CA LEU A 5 -3.07 -3.15 3.04
C LEU A 5 -2.41 -3.84 1.84
N ALA A 6 -1.98 -3.07 0.84
CA ALA A 6 -1.28 -3.59 -0.33
C ALA A 6 0.09 -4.21 0.04
N LEU A 7 0.89 -3.49 0.82
CA LEU A 7 2.24 -3.92 1.23
C LEU A 7 2.23 -5.18 2.13
N THR A 8 1.11 -5.45 2.80
CA THR A 8 1.00 -6.54 3.78
C THR A 8 0.10 -7.69 3.34
N ALA A 9 -0.56 -7.59 2.18
CA ALA A 9 -1.49 -8.59 1.67
C ALA A 9 -0.91 -10.02 1.63
N GLY A 10 0.40 -10.16 1.42
CA GLY A 10 1.10 -11.45 1.37
C GLY A 10 1.56 -12.03 2.72
N ARG A 11 1.35 -11.36 3.86
CA ARG A 11 1.93 -11.79 5.14
C ARG A 11 1.34 -13.08 5.74
N GLY A 12 0.18 -13.55 5.24
CA GLY A 12 -0.41 -14.83 5.64
C GLY A 12 -0.88 -14.93 7.11
N ASP A 13 -0.86 -13.84 7.87
CA ASP A 13 -1.27 -13.80 9.28
C ASP A 13 -2.75 -13.41 9.40
N PRO A 14 -3.66 -14.34 9.77
CA PRO A 14 -5.09 -14.08 9.83
C PRO A 14 -5.50 -13.13 10.98
N ILE A 15 -4.74 -13.08 12.08
CA ILE A 15 -5.02 -12.16 13.20
C ILE A 15 -4.69 -10.75 12.75
N PHE A 16 -3.53 -10.57 12.13
CA PHE A 16 -3.11 -9.29 11.58
C PHE A 16 -4.06 -8.80 10.48
N ALA A 17 -4.48 -9.69 9.56
CA ALA A 17 -5.44 -9.34 8.51
C ALA A 17 -6.80 -8.89 9.08
N ARG A 18 -7.26 -9.54 10.16
CA ARG A 18 -8.50 -9.14 10.86
C ARG A 18 -8.36 -7.79 11.55
N GLN A 19 -7.22 -7.50 12.18
CA GLN A 19 -7.00 -6.20 12.79
C GLN A 19 -7.00 -5.09 11.73
N GLN A 20 -6.31 -5.28 10.61
CA GLN A 20 -6.32 -4.31 9.51
C GLN A 20 -7.72 -4.08 8.92
N GLU A 21 -8.54 -5.12 8.84
CA GLU A 21 -9.95 -5.00 8.43
C GLU A 21 -10.73 -4.09 9.38
N MET A 22 -10.52 -4.24 10.69
CA MET A 22 -11.16 -3.39 11.70
C MET A 22 -10.68 -1.94 11.62
N ASP A 23 -9.37 -1.74 11.46
CA ASP A 23 -8.78 -0.40 11.35
C ASP A 23 -9.26 0.31 10.07
N ALA A 24 -9.36 -0.41 8.95
CA ALA A 24 -9.87 0.13 7.69
C ALA A 24 -11.35 0.52 7.80
N LYS A 25 -12.18 -0.31 8.45
CA LYS A 25 -13.58 0.00 8.72
C LYS A 25 -13.75 1.21 9.64
N ALA A 26 -12.88 1.37 10.65
CA ALA A 26 -12.88 2.54 11.51
C ALA A 26 -12.58 3.84 10.75
N LEU A 27 -11.85 3.75 9.63
CA LEU A 27 -11.59 4.86 8.70
C LEU A 27 -12.68 5.04 7.64
N GLY A 28 -13.78 4.28 7.72
CA GLY A 28 -14.90 4.36 6.78
C GLY A 28 -14.69 3.61 5.46
N MET A 29 -13.63 2.80 5.34
CA MET A 29 -13.43 1.98 4.13
C MET A 29 -14.46 0.85 4.06
N THR A 30 -14.96 0.62 2.86
CA THR A 30 -15.79 -0.53 2.52
C THR A 30 -14.95 -1.79 2.35
N GLY A 31 -15.56 -2.97 2.49
CA GLY A 31 -14.87 -4.24 2.23
C GLY A 31 -14.31 -4.31 0.80
N ALA A 32 -15.02 -3.75 -0.18
CA ALA A 32 -14.55 -3.70 -1.57
C ALA A 32 -13.27 -2.85 -1.73
N GLU A 33 -13.17 -1.71 -1.05
CA GLU A 33 -11.95 -0.89 -1.06
C GLU A 33 -10.78 -1.59 -0.37
N VAL A 34 -11.04 -2.32 0.71
CA VAL A 34 -10.04 -3.14 1.38
C VAL A 34 -9.53 -4.25 0.46
N ASP A 35 -10.43 -4.97 -0.20
CA ASP A 35 -10.08 -6.03 -1.13
C ASP A 35 -9.30 -5.52 -2.34
N MET A 36 -9.68 -4.35 -2.88
CA MET A 36 -8.95 -3.70 -3.96
C MET A 36 -7.54 -3.29 -3.52
N ALA A 37 -7.41 -2.70 -2.33
CA ALA A 37 -6.11 -2.33 -1.76
C ALA A 37 -5.21 -3.56 -1.58
N ARG A 38 -5.74 -4.68 -1.07
CA ARG A 38 -5.00 -5.96 -0.96
C ARG A 38 -4.56 -6.53 -2.30
N LYS A 39 -5.32 -6.28 -3.37
CA LYS A 39 -4.92 -6.62 -4.76
C LYS A 39 -3.91 -5.65 -5.36
N GLY A 40 -3.46 -4.64 -4.61
CA GLY A 40 -2.51 -3.64 -5.08
C GLY A 40 -3.13 -2.56 -5.96
N SER A 41 -4.42 -2.25 -5.75
CA SER A 41 -5.15 -1.27 -6.56
C SER A 41 -6.11 -0.42 -5.71
N SER A 42 -6.77 0.55 -6.35
CA SER A 42 -7.80 1.38 -5.73
C SER A 42 -8.78 1.86 -6.80
N PHE A 43 -10.00 2.21 -6.39
CA PHE A 43 -10.95 2.90 -7.26
C PHE A 43 -10.53 4.35 -7.53
N ASP A 44 -9.76 4.96 -6.62
CA ASP A 44 -9.14 6.25 -6.85
C ASP A 44 -7.88 6.09 -7.70
N PHE A 45 -7.81 6.82 -8.80
CA PHE A 45 -6.72 6.68 -9.77
C PHE A 45 -5.37 7.09 -9.20
N GLN A 46 -5.31 8.20 -8.46
CA GLN A 46 -4.06 8.70 -7.86
C GLN A 46 -3.56 7.72 -6.80
N LEU A 47 -4.47 7.26 -5.94
CA LEU A 47 -4.19 6.26 -4.93
C LEU A 47 -3.77 4.93 -5.54
N SER A 48 -4.36 4.51 -6.66
CA SER A 48 -3.92 3.31 -7.38
C SER A 48 -2.49 3.46 -7.90
N LYS A 49 -2.07 4.65 -8.35
CA LYS A 49 -0.67 4.89 -8.74
C LYS A 49 0.27 4.95 -7.54
N ALA A 50 -0.17 5.56 -6.44
CA ALA A 50 0.57 5.56 -5.19
C ALA A 50 0.82 4.14 -4.65
N ILE A 51 -0.21 3.27 -4.69
CA ILE A 51 -0.07 1.86 -4.32
C ILE A 51 0.92 1.14 -5.26
N ALA A 52 0.86 1.41 -6.57
CA ALA A 52 1.79 0.82 -7.52
C ALA A 52 3.25 1.20 -7.23
N VAL A 53 3.52 2.47 -6.88
CA VAL A 53 4.85 2.92 -6.43
C VAL A 53 5.29 2.20 -5.16
N ALA A 54 4.38 2.02 -4.19
CA ALA A 54 4.71 1.32 -2.96
C ALA A 54 5.11 -0.15 -3.20
N LEU A 55 4.39 -0.83 -4.08
CA LEU A 55 4.64 -2.24 -4.40
C LEU A 55 5.88 -2.43 -5.29
N LYS A 56 6.16 -1.47 -6.17
CA LYS A 56 7.29 -1.48 -7.12
C LYS A 56 7.91 -0.07 -7.17
N PRO A 57 8.84 0.24 -6.24
CA PRO A 57 9.47 1.56 -6.15
C PRO A 57 10.56 1.73 -7.21
N ASP A 58 10.18 1.70 -8.49
CA ASP A 58 11.06 1.91 -9.64
C ASP A 58 10.73 3.21 -10.39
N ALA A 59 11.62 3.59 -11.31
CA ALA A 59 11.49 4.83 -12.07
C ALA A 59 10.22 4.88 -12.93
N GLU A 60 9.77 3.74 -13.47
CA GLU A 60 8.59 3.65 -14.34
C GLU A 60 7.31 3.95 -13.56
N HIS A 61 7.15 3.32 -12.39
CA HIS A 61 5.98 3.53 -11.53
C HIS A 61 5.99 4.94 -10.93
N ARG A 62 7.17 5.46 -10.57
CA ARG A 62 7.33 6.84 -10.11
C ARG A 62 6.92 7.85 -11.19
N GLU A 63 7.38 7.68 -12.43
CA GLU A 63 7.00 8.56 -13.54
C GLU A 63 5.49 8.54 -13.78
N ARG A 64 4.87 7.36 -13.75
CA ARG A 64 3.42 7.20 -13.89
C ARG A 64 2.64 7.86 -12.76
N ALA A 65 3.15 7.83 -11.54
CA ALA A 65 2.53 8.49 -10.39
C ALA A 65 2.62 10.02 -10.51
N LEU A 66 3.77 10.55 -10.95
CA LEU A 66 3.93 11.97 -11.24
C LEU A 66 2.98 12.44 -12.35
N LYS A 67 2.80 11.64 -13.42
CA LYS A 67 1.81 11.92 -14.48
C LYS A 67 0.36 11.88 -13.98
N ALA A 68 0.11 11.20 -12.85
CA ALA A 68 -1.17 11.16 -12.16
C ALA A 68 -1.28 12.22 -11.04
N ASP A 69 -0.36 13.19 -11.00
CA ASP A 69 -0.32 14.26 -10.01
C ASP A 69 -0.05 13.78 -8.56
N VAL A 70 0.53 12.58 -8.40
CA VAL A 70 1.10 12.13 -7.13
C VAL A 70 2.47 12.80 -6.99
N GLY A 71 2.51 13.93 -6.29
CA GLY A 71 3.70 14.78 -6.22
C GLY A 71 5.00 14.07 -5.79
N THR A 72 6.14 14.63 -6.18
CA THR A 72 7.49 14.06 -5.95
C THR A 72 7.75 13.72 -4.49
N ARG A 73 7.31 14.59 -3.57
CA ARG A 73 7.46 14.36 -2.12
C ARG A 73 6.62 13.17 -1.65
N ALA A 74 5.38 13.06 -2.14
CA ALA A 74 4.51 11.94 -1.83
C ALA A 74 5.14 10.62 -2.32
N CYS A 75 5.67 10.58 -3.54
CA CYS A 75 6.39 9.40 -4.05
C CYS A 75 7.55 9.00 -3.14
N ALA A 76 8.40 9.94 -2.72
CA ALA A 76 9.52 9.66 -1.82
C ALA A 76 9.07 9.15 -0.44
N ASP A 77 8.00 9.72 0.11
CA ASP A 77 7.43 9.26 1.38
C ASP A 77 6.84 7.85 1.27
N ILE A 78 6.18 7.52 0.14
CA ILE A 78 5.65 6.20 -0.15
C ILE A 78 6.76 5.16 -0.28
N GLU A 79 7.83 5.47 -1.03
CA GLU A 79 8.99 4.58 -1.20
C GLU A 79 9.67 4.30 0.15
N ARG A 80 9.84 5.34 0.98
CA ARG A 80 10.36 5.19 2.35
C ARG A 80 9.46 4.32 3.21
N LEU A 81 8.14 4.51 3.12
CA LEU A 81 7.17 3.66 3.80
C LEU A 81 7.31 2.20 3.35
N ALA A 82 7.35 1.94 2.04
CA ALA A 82 7.51 0.59 1.47
C ALA A 82 8.79 -0.09 1.98
N ALA A 83 9.92 0.62 1.99
CA ALA A 83 11.18 0.11 2.53
C ALA A 83 11.05 -0.31 4.00
N SER A 84 10.29 0.42 4.82
CA SER A 84 10.08 0.05 6.23
C SER A 84 9.30 -1.26 6.42
N TYR A 85 8.37 -1.58 5.50
CA TYR A 85 7.60 -2.83 5.54
C TYR A 85 8.42 -4.04 5.07
N ILE A 86 9.29 -3.83 4.07
CA ILE A 86 10.25 -4.84 3.60
C ILE A 86 11.23 -5.19 4.73
N SER A 87 11.87 -4.19 5.34
CA SER A 87 12.79 -4.41 6.47
C SER A 87 12.13 -5.14 7.64
N ARG A 88 10.87 -4.81 7.97
CA ARG A 88 10.10 -5.51 9.02
C ARG A 88 9.72 -6.94 8.64
N SER A 89 9.53 -7.24 7.35
CA SER A 89 9.28 -8.59 6.86
C SER A 89 10.52 -9.48 7.03
N LEU A 90 11.70 -8.93 6.71
CA LEU A 90 12.97 -9.63 6.88
C LEU A 90 13.28 -9.91 8.36
N LEU A 91 12.96 -8.98 9.26
CA LEU A 91 13.17 -9.14 10.71
C LEU A 91 12.21 -10.15 11.38
N ARG A 92 11.09 -10.51 10.75
CA ARG A 92 10.12 -11.50 11.26
C ARG A 92 10.36 -12.92 10.75
N SER A 93 11.39 -13.13 9.93
CA SER A 93 11.74 -14.43 9.33
C SER A 93 12.82 -15.20 10.10
N VAL A 94 13.06 -14.86 11.37
CA VAL A 94 14.04 -15.50 12.28
C VAL A 94 13.30 -16.16 13.44
#